data_AF-A0A2N1TGR1-F1
#
_entry.id   AF-A0A2N1TGR1-F1
#
_cell.length_a   1.000
_cell.length_b   1.000
_cell.length_c   1.000
_cell.angle_alpha   90.00
_cell.angle_beta   90.00
_cell.angle_gamma   90.00
#
_symmetry.space_group_name_H-M   'P 1'
#
loop_
_entity.id
_entity.type
_entity.pdbx_description
1 polymer ?
#
loop_
_entity_poly.entity_id
_entity_poly.type
_entity_poly.pdbx_seq_one_letter_code
_entity_poly.pdbx_strand_id
1 'polypeptide(L)'
;MKKLLSRTVIAVFAFTVIFTFSSVSESLSVESATERLDQDITMQNATSIRDPYTLMFNINLSAPGRISVHIRKPEGSFHLDKNEKLFRIIIVDARGYHSGSRFLDKKYIRKSVCFKHERGLVEYSVDSLELDSSKGNFMIFIANFYKKRPYQAHVQLMYPVVKSTELKLKPLEMKLRPMEIKGFSGENMEE
;
A
#
# COMPACT_ATOMS: atom_id res chain seq x y z
N MET A 1 -11.83 -63.33 -59.44
CA MET A 1 -11.38 -62.53 -60.61
C MET A 1 -11.00 -61.13 -60.13
N LYS A 2 -9.88 -60.60 -60.60
CA LYS A 2 -9.29 -59.30 -60.20
C LYS A 2 -10.04 -58.11 -60.81
N LYS A 3 -9.79 -56.94 -60.19
CA LYS A 3 -9.89 -55.54 -60.68
C LYS A 3 -11.28 -54.90 -60.50
N LEU A 4 -11.42 -53.63 -60.12
CA LEU A 4 -10.57 -52.46 -60.34
C LEU A 4 -10.89 -51.34 -59.30
N LEU A 5 -9.88 -50.55 -58.95
CA LEU A 5 -9.96 -49.34 -58.11
C LEU A 5 -10.95 -48.29 -58.65
N SER A 6 -11.53 -47.46 -57.77
CA SER A 6 -11.69 -46.02 -58.05
C SER A 6 -12.00 -45.18 -56.80
N ARG A 7 -10.99 -44.41 -56.38
CA ARG A 7 -11.03 -42.98 -56.00
C ARG A 7 -11.95 -42.52 -54.85
N THR A 8 -11.27 -42.30 -53.72
CA THR A 8 -11.36 -41.12 -52.85
C THR A 8 -11.89 -39.85 -53.53
N VAL A 9 -12.92 -39.22 -52.93
CA VAL A 9 -12.93 -37.79 -52.58
C VAL A 9 -13.73 -37.60 -51.29
N ILE A 10 -13.01 -37.29 -50.21
CA ILE A 10 -13.55 -36.82 -48.93
C ILE A 10 -13.79 -35.33 -49.10
N ALA A 11 -15.04 -34.87 -48.95
CA ALA A 11 -15.36 -33.45 -48.88
C ALA A 11 -15.97 -33.14 -47.52
N VAL A 12 -15.11 -33.03 -46.50
CA VAL A 12 -15.47 -32.45 -45.20
C VAL A 12 -15.22 -30.95 -45.31
N PHE A 13 -16.28 -30.17 -45.53
CA PHE A 13 -16.23 -28.72 -45.34
C PHE A 13 -16.41 -28.42 -43.84
N ALA A 14 -15.31 -28.42 -43.10
CA ALA A 14 -15.25 -27.86 -41.75
C ALA A 14 -14.78 -26.40 -41.86
N PHE A 15 -15.73 -25.46 -41.79
CA PHE A 15 -15.42 -24.03 -41.73
C PHE A 15 -15.21 -23.64 -40.26
N THR A 16 -14.02 -23.89 -39.72
CA THR A 16 -13.61 -23.39 -38.40
C THR A 16 -13.20 -21.93 -38.53
N VAL A 17 -14.14 -21.04 -38.20
CA VAL A 17 -13.82 -19.62 -37.93
C VAL A 17 -13.07 -19.58 -36.59
N ILE A 18 -11.74 -19.54 -36.65
CA ILE A 18 -10.91 -19.27 -35.47
C ILE A 18 -11.03 -17.76 -35.22
N PHE A 19 -11.96 -17.38 -34.33
CA PHE A 19 -11.95 -16.06 -33.71
C PHE A 19 -10.79 -16.03 -32.71
N THR A 20 -9.60 -15.61 -33.15
CA THR A 20 -8.51 -15.26 -32.24
C THR A 20 -8.89 -13.95 -31.55
N PHE A 21 -9.53 -14.04 -30.39
CA PHE A 21 -9.54 -12.94 -29.44
C PHE A 21 -8.10 -12.74 -28.99
N SER A 22 -7.42 -11.78 -29.62
CA SER A 22 -6.18 -11.23 -29.11
C SER A 22 -6.57 -10.43 -27.88
N SER A 23 -6.61 -11.11 -26.73
CA SER A 23 -6.65 -10.46 -25.43
C SER A 23 -5.37 -9.64 -25.33
N VAL A 24 -5.43 -8.38 -25.76
CA VAL A 24 -4.50 -7.37 -25.30
C VAL A 24 -4.82 -7.19 -23.83
N SER A 25 -4.29 -8.09 -23.00
CA SER A 25 -4.10 -7.78 -21.59
C SER A 25 -3.06 -6.67 -21.58
N GLU A 26 -3.52 -5.42 -21.65
CA GLU A 26 -2.80 -4.32 -21.04
C GLU A 26 -2.58 -4.74 -19.58
N SER A 27 -1.43 -5.35 -19.33
CA SER A 27 -0.90 -5.38 -17.99
C SER A 27 -0.68 -3.91 -17.62
N LEU A 28 -1.69 -3.30 -16.98
CA LEU A 28 -1.46 -2.14 -16.14
C LEU A 28 -0.42 -2.59 -15.11
N SER A 29 0.84 -2.41 -15.44
CA SER A 29 1.93 -2.49 -14.48
C SER A 29 1.73 -1.30 -13.57
N VAL A 30 0.90 -1.49 -12.53
CA VAL A 30 0.73 -0.52 -11.47
C VAL A 30 2.08 -0.43 -10.79
N GLU A 31 2.84 0.60 -11.12
CA GLU A 31 4.16 0.82 -10.56
C GLU A 31 3.99 1.16 -9.08
N SER A 32 4.28 0.19 -8.20
CA SER A 32 4.23 0.39 -6.75
C SER A 32 5.37 1.30 -6.31
N ALA A 33 5.06 2.45 -5.72
CA ALA A 33 5.98 3.22 -4.91
C ALA A 33 6.04 2.64 -3.48
N THR A 34 7.05 3.06 -2.74
CA THR A 34 7.12 2.82 -1.30
C THR A 34 6.97 4.16 -0.59
N GLU A 35 5.92 4.28 0.22
CA GLU A 35 5.80 5.41 1.14
C GLU A 35 6.72 5.18 2.35
N ARG A 36 7.31 6.25 2.87
CA ARG A 36 8.20 6.21 4.02
C ARG A 36 7.74 7.24 5.04
N LEU A 37 7.37 6.76 6.22
CA LEU A 37 7.20 7.57 7.42
C LEU A 37 8.45 7.43 8.28
N ASP A 38 9.03 8.56 8.67
CA ASP A 38 10.28 8.61 9.41
C ASP A 38 10.15 9.62 10.56
N GLN A 39 10.33 9.17 11.80
CA GLN A 39 10.04 9.99 12.97
C GLN A 39 10.92 9.64 14.17
N ASP A 40 11.51 10.67 14.78
CA ASP A 40 12.08 10.59 16.12
C ASP A 40 10.98 10.81 17.16
N ILE A 41 10.87 9.89 18.10
CA ILE A 41 9.80 9.87 19.11
C ILE A 41 10.32 9.47 20.48
N THR A 42 9.72 10.06 21.50
CA THR A 42 10.00 9.67 22.89
C THR A 42 9.10 8.51 23.29
N MET A 43 9.69 7.33 23.47
CA MET A 43 9.04 6.16 24.03
C MET A 43 8.80 6.39 25.52
N GLN A 44 7.57 6.77 25.87
CA GLN A 44 7.17 6.99 27.26
C GLN A 44 7.19 5.69 28.06
N ASN A 45 7.41 5.81 29.37
CA ASN A 45 7.35 4.66 30.28
C ASN A 45 5.99 3.96 30.17
N ALA A 46 6.01 2.63 30.18
CA ALA A 46 4.77 1.85 30.24
C ALA A 46 4.06 2.14 31.57
N THR A 47 2.84 2.65 31.52
CA THR A 47 2.01 2.93 32.71
C THR A 47 1.54 1.65 33.40
N SER A 48 1.49 0.53 32.67
CA SER A 48 1.14 -0.79 33.22
C SER A 48 1.73 -1.92 32.38
N ILE A 49 1.99 -3.09 33.01
CA ILE A 49 2.33 -4.34 32.30
C ILE A 49 1.26 -4.74 31.29
N ARG A 50 0.00 -4.36 31.57
CA ARG A 50 -1.17 -4.71 30.76
C ARG A 50 -1.42 -3.74 29.61
N ASP A 51 -0.88 -2.52 29.66
CA ASP A 51 -1.13 -1.49 28.66
C ASP A 51 0.20 -0.89 28.18
N PRO A 52 0.95 -1.64 27.35
CA PRO A 52 2.26 -1.21 26.92
C PRO A 52 2.22 -0.34 25.65
N TYR A 53 1.06 -0.12 25.02
CA TYR A 53 0.98 0.53 23.70
C TYR A 53 1.33 2.01 23.80
N THR A 54 2.54 2.35 23.36
CA THR A 54 3.04 3.71 23.41
C THR A 54 2.67 4.46 22.14
N LEU A 55 2.52 3.73 21.02
CA LEU A 55 2.34 4.33 19.69
C LEU A 55 1.46 3.47 18.80
N MET A 56 0.69 4.16 17.97
CA MET A 56 -0.24 3.58 17.02
C MET A 56 -0.10 4.34 15.69
N PHE A 57 0.20 3.61 14.62
CA PHE A 57 0.28 4.16 13.27
C PHE A 57 -0.79 3.47 12.42
N ASN A 58 -1.63 4.26 11.76
CA ASN A 58 -2.57 3.77 10.77
C ASN A 58 -1.94 3.94 9.39
N ILE A 59 -1.89 2.87 8.61
CA ILE A 59 -1.38 2.89 7.24
C ILE A 59 -2.40 2.30 6.27
N ASN A 60 -2.41 2.85 5.06
CA ASN A 60 -3.24 2.37 3.97
C ASN A 60 -2.34 1.92 2.82
N LEU A 61 -2.35 0.62 2.55
CA LEU A 61 -1.69 0.03 1.40
C LEU A 61 -2.62 0.11 0.20
N SER A 62 -2.11 0.63 -0.92
CA SER A 62 -2.85 0.66 -2.19
C SER A 62 -2.32 -0.35 -3.20
N ALA A 63 -1.21 -1.05 -2.89
CA ALA A 63 -0.64 -2.11 -3.72
C ALA A 63 -0.15 -3.27 -2.84
N PRO A 64 -0.09 -4.51 -3.37
CA PRO A 64 0.55 -5.62 -2.67
C PRO A 64 2.04 -5.34 -2.52
N GLY A 65 2.65 -5.90 -1.47
CA GLY A 65 4.06 -5.68 -1.18
C GLY A 65 4.37 -5.84 0.30
N ARG A 66 5.44 -5.19 0.77
CA ARG A 66 5.99 -5.42 2.11
C ARG A 66 5.84 -4.21 3.00
N ILE A 67 5.19 -4.41 4.14
CA ILE A 67 5.24 -3.50 5.29
C ILE A 67 6.55 -3.76 6.03
N SER A 68 7.33 -2.72 6.29
CA SER A 68 8.56 -2.80 7.08
C SER A 68 8.53 -1.75 8.19
N VAL A 69 8.66 -2.21 9.43
CA VAL A 69 8.76 -1.39 10.64
C VAL A 69 10.16 -1.55 11.20
N HIS A 70 10.92 -0.46 11.21
CA HIS A 70 12.27 -0.42 11.75
C HIS A 70 12.33 0.58 12.90
N ILE A 71 12.84 0.13 14.05
CA ILE A 71 13.03 0.94 15.25
C ILE A 71 14.50 0.90 15.61
N ARG A 72 15.14 2.07 15.55
CA ARG A 72 16.48 2.27 16.10
C ARG A 72 16.32 2.85 17.50
N LYS A 73 16.80 2.10 18.48
CA LYS A 73 16.95 2.56 19.86
C LYS A 73 18.10 3.59 19.95
N PRO A 74 18.10 4.49 20.96
CA PRO A 74 19.16 5.47 21.14
C PRO A 74 20.44 4.78 21.63
N GLU A 75 21.57 5.44 21.44
CA GLU A 75 22.86 4.95 21.94
C GLU A 75 22.87 4.99 23.47
N GLY A 76 23.20 3.85 24.10
CA GLY A 76 23.21 3.71 25.56
C GLY A 76 22.92 2.28 26.04
N SER A 77 23.30 2.01 27.30
CA SER A 77 23.06 0.71 27.94
C SER A 77 21.67 0.65 28.57
N PHE A 78 20.72 0.02 27.87
CA PHE A 78 19.52 -0.48 28.50
C PHE A 78 19.89 -1.67 29.38
N HIS A 79 19.66 -1.57 30.68
CA HIS A 79 19.75 -2.73 31.57
C HIS A 79 18.38 -3.38 31.65
N LEU A 80 18.24 -4.51 30.96
CA LEU A 80 17.06 -5.36 30.98
C LEU A 80 17.34 -6.54 31.92
N ASP A 81 16.37 -6.92 32.74
CA ASP A 81 16.50 -8.12 33.56
C ASP A 81 16.48 -9.40 32.70
N LYS A 82 16.88 -10.52 33.32
CA LYS A 82 16.92 -11.84 32.66
C LYS A 82 15.50 -12.23 32.25
N ASN A 83 15.16 -12.01 30.97
CA ASN A 83 13.87 -12.22 30.27
C ASN A 83 13.02 -10.97 30.01
N GLU A 84 13.45 -9.79 30.44
CA GLU A 84 12.75 -8.57 30.10
C GLU A 84 12.91 -8.26 28.59
N LYS A 85 11.84 -7.74 28.00
CA LYS A 85 11.80 -7.25 26.62
C LYS A 85 11.78 -5.73 26.68
N LEU A 86 12.42 -5.05 25.73
CA LEU A 86 12.42 -3.59 25.68
C LEU A 86 11.12 -3.07 25.07
N PHE A 87 10.76 -3.63 23.92
CA PHE A 87 9.54 -3.27 23.21
C PHE A 87 9.04 -4.42 22.35
N ARG A 88 7.82 -4.30 21.83
CA ARG A 88 7.22 -5.21 20.85
C ARG A 88 6.60 -4.40 19.71
N ILE A 89 6.77 -4.90 18.49
CA ILE A 89 6.10 -4.39 17.30
C ILE A 89 5.01 -5.37 16.92
N ILE A 90 3.81 -4.86 16.63
CA ILE A 90 2.67 -5.65 16.16
C ILE A 90 2.12 -5.02 14.89
N ILE A 91 1.96 -5.82 13.84
CA ILE A 91 1.25 -5.46 12.61
C ILE A 91 -0.10 -6.17 12.65
N VAL A 92 -1.18 -5.39 12.54
CA VAL A 92 -2.56 -5.86 12.69
C VAL A 92 -3.36 -5.34 11.51
N ASP A 93 -4.27 -6.16 10.99
CA ASP A 93 -5.35 -5.67 10.13
C ASP A 93 -6.24 -4.72 10.96
N ALA A 94 -6.65 -3.58 10.40
CA ALA A 94 -7.39 -2.56 11.15
C ALA A 94 -8.69 -3.09 11.80
N ARG A 95 -9.29 -4.16 11.25
CA ARG A 95 -10.45 -4.86 11.83
C ARG A 95 -10.17 -5.47 13.22
N GLY A 96 -8.90 -5.67 13.56
CA GLY A 96 -8.45 -6.17 14.86
C GLY A 96 -8.48 -5.17 15.98
N TYR A 97 -8.61 -3.88 15.67
CA TYR A 97 -8.66 -2.80 16.65
C TYR A 97 -10.08 -2.24 16.77
N HIS A 98 -10.54 -2.08 18.00
CA HIS A 98 -11.81 -1.43 18.31
C HIS A 98 -11.50 -0.15 19.06
N SER A 99 -12.06 0.98 18.63
CA SER A 99 -11.79 2.27 19.26
C SER A 99 -12.07 2.23 20.76
N GLY A 100 -11.10 2.67 21.57
CA GLY A 100 -11.18 2.63 23.04
C GLY A 100 -10.90 1.26 23.69
N SER A 101 -10.72 0.20 22.90
CA SER A 101 -10.29 -1.10 23.41
C SER A 101 -8.78 -1.12 23.66
N ARG A 102 -8.39 -1.69 24.81
CA ARG A 102 -6.98 -2.01 25.11
C ARG A 102 -6.52 -3.33 24.50
N PHE A 103 -7.44 -4.08 23.89
CA PHE A 103 -7.17 -5.42 23.36
C PHE A 103 -7.33 -5.46 21.85
N LEU A 104 -6.42 -6.21 21.22
CA LEU A 104 -6.45 -6.52 19.80
C LEU A 104 -7.06 -7.92 19.61
N ASP A 105 -7.95 -8.06 18.64
CA ASP A 105 -8.46 -9.38 18.25
C ASP A 105 -7.35 -10.19 17.59
N LYS A 106 -7.01 -11.33 18.22
CA LYS A 106 -5.89 -12.19 17.83
C LYS A 106 -5.98 -12.68 16.39
N LYS A 107 -7.18 -12.87 15.84
CA LYS A 107 -7.35 -13.41 14.48
C LYS A 107 -6.86 -12.45 13.39
N TYR A 108 -6.78 -11.16 13.72
CA TYR A 108 -6.34 -10.09 12.81
C TYR A 108 -4.89 -9.65 13.06
N ILE A 109 -4.22 -10.22 14.07
CA ILE A 109 -2.79 -10.00 14.29
C ILE A 109 -2.02 -10.74 13.20
N ARG A 110 -1.34 -10.00 12.34
CA ARG A 110 -0.55 -10.55 11.23
C ARG A 110 0.87 -10.90 11.64
N LYS A 111 1.50 -10.03 12.43
CA LYS A 111 2.86 -10.26 12.94
C LYS A 111 3.06 -9.59 14.29
N SER A 112 3.81 -10.24 15.18
CA SER A 112 4.10 -9.75 16.53
C SER A 112 5.48 -10.22 16.96
N VAL A 113 6.39 -9.29 17.26
CA VAL A 113 7.79 -9.61 17.61
C VAL A 113 8.26 -8.75 18.78
N CYS A 114 8.88 -9.40 19.78
CA CYS A 114 9.43 -8.75 20.97
C CYS A 114 10.95 -8.65 20.89
N PHE A 115 11.46 -7.45 21.11
CA PHE A 115 12.89 -7.13 21.00
C PHE A 115 13.50 -6.91 22.38
N LYS A 116 14.77 -7.29 22.54
CA LYS A 116 15.57 -7.00 23.74
C LYS A 116 16.48 -5.80 23.48
N HIS A 117 17.77 -6.05 23.29
CA HIS A 117 18.76 -5.03 23.02
C HIS A 117 19.03 -4.85 21.52
N GLU A 118 18.50 -5.70 20.65
CA GLU A 118 18.72 -5.55 19.21
C GLU A 118 17.92 -4.39 18.60
N ARG A 119 18.28 -4.01 17.37
CA ARG A 119 17.43 -3.15 16.55
C ARG A 119 16.12 -3.86 16.26
N GLY A 120 15.01 -3.12 16.30
CA GLY A 120 13.70 -3.69 16.00
C GLY A 120 13.47 -3.67 14.50
N LEU A 121 13.41 -4.82 13.85
CA LEU A 121 12.97 -4.92 12.45
C LEU A 121 11.85 -5.96 12.35
N VAL A 122 10.70 -5.53 11.86
CA VAL A 122 9.57 -6.40 11.53
C VAL A 122 9.12 -6.12 10.11
N GLU A 123 9.16 -7.16 9.29
CA GLU A 123 8.65 -7.13 7.93
C GLU A 123 7.44 -8.06 7.77
N TYR A 124 6.41 -7.62 7.06
CA TYR A 124 5.24 -8.43 6.72
C TYR A 124 4.86 -8.22 5.26
N SER A 125 4.69 -9.33 4.54
CA SER A 125 4.33 -9.31 3.12
C SER A 125 2.81 -9.46 3.00
N VAL A 126 2.20 -8.58 2.21
CA VAL A 126 0.77 -8.53 1.93
C VAL A 126 0.59 -8.89 0.45
N ASP A 127 -0.10 -9.98 0.19
CA ASP A 127 -0.49 -10.37 -1.17
C ASP A 127 -1.81 -9.69 -1.60
N SER A 128 -2.19 -9.87 -2.86
CA SER A 128 -3.40 -9.25 -3.42
C SER A 128 -4.68 -9.70 -2.71
N LEU A 129 -4.78 -10.97 -2.29
CA LEU A 129 -5.97 -11.49 -1.62
C LEU A 129 -6.14 -10.85 -0.23
N GLU A 130 -5.04 -10.72 0.50
CA GLU A 130 -5.05 -10.06 1.80
C GLU A 130 -5.32 -8.56 1.66
N LEU A 131 -4.73 -7.91 0.66
CA LEU A 131 -4.97 -6.49 0.35
C LEU A 131 -6.46 -6.23 0.12
N ASP A 132 -7.11 -7.05 -0.70
CA ASP A 132 -8.54 -6.96 -0.98
C ASP A 132 -9.37 -7.20 0.29
N SER A 133 -9.02 -8.23 1.07
CA SER A 133 -9.76 -8.60 2.28
C SER A 133 -9.67 -7.55 3.40
N SER A 134 -8.52 -6.89 3.54
CA SER A 134 -8.24 -5.84 4.53
C SER A 134 -8.61 -4.44 4.02
N LYS A 135 -8.92 -4.32 2.73
CA LYS A 135 -9.06 -3.05 2.01
C LYS A 135 -7.80 -2.17 2.16
N GLY A 136 -6.64 -2.81 2.30
CA GLY A 136 -5.36 -2.15 2.53
C GLY A 136 -5.18 -1.50 3.90
N ASN A 137 -6.11 -1.64 4.85
CA ASN A 137 -6.03 -0.92 6.13
C ASN A 137 -5.30 -1.75 7.19
N PHE A 138 -4.14 -1.26 7.62
CA PHE A 138 -3.34 -1.89 8.66
C PHE A 138 -2.99 -0.90 9.77
N MET A 139 -2.83 -1.44 10.96
CA MET A 139 -2.42 -0.70 12.14
C MET A 139 -1.14 -1.31 12.71
N ILE A 140 -0.18 -0.45 13.00
CA ILE A 140 1.09 -0.81 13.62
C ILE A 140 1.09 -0.30 15.04
N PHE A 141 1.32 -1.22 15.96
CA PHE A 141 1.43 -0.93 17.38
C PHE A 141 2.86 -1.13 17.84
N ILE A 142 3.40 -0.15 18.55
CA ILE A 142 4.68 -0.27 19.24
C ILE A 142 4.40 -0.21 20.74
N ALA A 143 4.68 -1.33 21.39
CA ALA A 143 4.49 -1.50 22.82
C ALA A 143 5.83 -1.32 23.53
N ASN A 144 5.99 -0.29 24.38
CA ASN A 144 7.14 -0.16 25.26
C ASN A 144 6.92 -0.98 26.54
N PHE A 145 7.93 -1.73 26.97
CA PHE A 145 7.90 -2.48 28.23
C PHE A 145 8.90 -1.94 29.24
N TYR A 146 9.78 -1.02 28.83
CA TYR A 146 10.80 -0.45 29.72
C TYR A 146 10.15 0.51 30.71
N LYS A 147 10.23 0.18 32.00
CA LYS A 147 9.56 0.94 33.07
C LYS A 147 10.45 1.96 33.76
N LYS A 148 11.77 1.94 33.53
CA LYS A 148 12.69 2.80 34.27
C LYS A 148 12.61 4.26 33.80
N ARG A 149 12.79 4.53 32.51
CA ARG A 149 12.93 5.90 31.98
C ARG A 149 12.43 5.99 30.53
N PRO A 150 11.79 7.11 30.13
CA PRO A 150 11.52 7.36 28.72
C PRO A 150 12.84 7.37 27.93
N TYR A 151 12.78 6.96 26.67
CA TYR A 151 13.93 6.97 25.77
C TYR A 151 13.54 7.40 24.37
N GLN A 152 14.47 8.05 23.65
CA GLN A 152 14.24 8.46 22.27
C GLN A 152 14.41 7.25 21.34
N ALA A 153 13.44 6.98 20.48
CA ALA A 153 13.56 5.99 19.43
C ALA A 153 13.34 6.65 18.08
N HIS A 154 14.03 6.16 17.07
CA HIS A 154 13.81 6.55 15.69
C HIS A 154 13.00 5.45 15.00
N VAL A 155 11.81 5.79 14.53
CA VAL A 155 10.88 4.87 13.88
C VAL A 155 10.82 5.17 12.40
N GLN A 156 11.12 4.16 11.61
CA GLN A 156 11.04 4.18 10.17
C GLN A 156 10.03 3.13 9.73
N LEU A 157 8.98 3.56 9.05
CA LEU A 157 7.91 2.73 8.51
C LEU A 157 7.90 2.87 7.00
N MET A 158 7.88 1.73 6.30
CA MET A 158 7.82 1.66 4.84
C MET A 158 6.70 0.73 4.41
N TYR A 159 5.89 1.14 3.43
CA TYR A 159 4.80 0.32 2.90
C TYR A 159 4.49 0.65 1.43
N PRO A 160 3.94 -0.32 0.67
CA PRO A 160 3.64 -0.14 -0.75
C PRO A 160 2.43 0.77 -0.97
N VAL A 161 2.59 1.71 -1.90
CA VAL A 161 1.52 2.58 -2.40
C VAL A 161 1.55 2.63 -3.92
N VAL A 162 0.42 2.85 -4.57
CA VAL A 162 0.38 3.09 -6.02
C VAL A 162 1.03 4.45 -6.30
N LYS A 163 2.00 4.50 -7.22
CA LYS A 163 2.45 5.79 -7.76
C LYS A 163 1.25 6.46 -8.42
N SER A 164 0.83 7.61 -7.91
CA SER A 164 -0.03 8.50 -8.69
C SER A 164 0.75 8.87 -9.94
N THR A 165 0.37 8.28 -11.07
CA THR A 165 0.81 8.81 -12.35
C THR A 165 0.07 10.12 -12.46
N GLU A 166 0.74 11.24 -12.20
CA GLU A 166 0.22 12.53 -12.64
C GLU A 166 -0.11 12.35 -14.12
N LEU A 167 -1.41 12.30 -14.42
CA LEU A 167 -1.89 12.54 -15.77
C LEU A 167 -1.29 13.89 -16.13
N LYS A 168 -0.18 13.87 -16.88
CA LYS A 168 0.29 15.03 -17.61
C LYS A 168 -0.86 15.41 -18.52
N LEU A 169 -1.76 16.26 -18.03
CA LEU A 169 -2.65 17.04 -18.86
C LEU A 169 -1.73 17.77 -19.82
N LYS A 170 -1.63 17.27 -21.05
CA LYS A 170 -1.05 18.06 -22.13
C LYS A 170 -1.81 19.38 -22.11
N PRO A 171 -1.11 20.54 -22.12
CA PRO A 171 -1.79 21.82 -22.25
C PRO A 171 -2.71 21.73 -23.47
N LEU A 172 -4.01 21.98 -23.26
CA LEU A 172 -4.91 22.26 -24.37
C LEU A 172 -4.40 23.56 -24.99
N GLU A 173 -3.75 23.47 -26.15
CA GLU A 173 -3.52 24.67 -26.97
C GLU A 173 -4.88 25.25 -27.33
N MET A 174 -5.28 26.31 -26.62
CA MET A 174 -6.36 27.16 -27.09
C MET A 174 -5.86 27.89 -28.33
N LYS A 175 -6.23 27.39 -29.50
CA LYS A 175 -6.26 28.23 -30.71
C LYS A 175 -7.28 29.33 -30.48
N LEU A 176 -6.81 30.51 -30.08
CA LEU A 176 -7.56 31.75 -30.13
C LEU A 176 -8.04 31.93 -31.58
N ARG A 177 -9.34 31.74 -31.82
CA ARG A 177 -9.93 32.25 -33.06
C ARG A 177 -9.99 33.77 -32.93
N PRO A 178 -9.55 34.53 -33.94
CA PRO A 178 -9.73 35.97 -33.93
C PRO A 178 -11.22 36.29 -33.78
N MET A 179 -11.56 37.07 -32.76
CA MET A 179 -12.88 37.62 -32.59
C MET A 179 -13.02 38.73 -33.64
N GLU A 180 -13.87 38.51 -34.65
CA GLU A 180 -14.24 39.57 -35.58
C GLU A 180 -15.05 40.62 -34.81
N ILE A 181 -14.42 41.77 -34.58
CA ILE A 181 -15.09 42.96 -34.07
C ILE A 181 -15.90 43.53 -35.23
N LYS A 182 -17.21 43.27 -35.27
CA LYS A 182 -18.12 44.03 -36.13
C LYS A 182 -18.12 45.48 -35.66
N GLY A 183 -17.64 46.36 -36.54
CA GLY A 183 -17.61 47.80 -36.33
C GLY A 183 -19.00 48.32 -35.98
N PHE A 184 -19.04 49.12 -34.92
CA PHE A 184 -20.19 49.93 -34.54
C PHE A 184 -20.26 51.10 -35.54
N SER A 185 -21.22 51.06 -36.47
CA SER A 185 -21.53 52.21 -37.32
C SER A 185 -22.31 53.23 -36.50
N GLY A 186 -21.62 54.27 -36.03
CA GLY A 186 -22.25 55.49 -35.57
C GLY A 186 -22.70 56.31 -36.77
N GLU A 187 -23.93 56.09 -37.23
CA GLU A 187 -24.67 57.12 -37.97
C GLU A 187 -25.23 58.11 -36.96
N ASN A 188 -24.88 59.38 -37.12
CA ASN A 188 -25.83 60.49 -37.16
C ASN A 188 -25.07 61.82 -37.33
N MET A 189 -25.27 62.45 -38.49
CA MET A 189 -25.65 63.86 -38.59
C MET A 189 -25.92 64.22 -40.07
N GLU A 190 -27.20 64.35 -40.40
CA GLU A 190 -27.68 65.36 -41.34
C GLU A 190 -28.52 66.38 -40.53
N GLU A 191 -28.36 67.65 -40.93
CA GLU A 191 -28.92 68.94 -40.44
C GLU A 191 -28.26 69.62 -39.23
#